data_AF-A0AAD9P7E4-F1
#
_entry.id   AF-A0AAD9P7E4-F1
#
_cell.length_a   1.000
_cell.length_b   1.000
_cell.length_c   1.000
_cell.angle_alpha   90.00
_cell.angle_beta   90.00
_cell.angle_gamma   90.00
#
_symmetry.space_group_name_H-M   'P 1'
#
loop_
_entity.id
_entity.type
_entity.pdbx_description
1 polymer ?
#
loop_
_entity_poly.entity_id
_entity_poly.type
_entity_poly.pdbx_seq_one_letter_code
_entity_poly.pdbx_strand_id
1 'polypeptide(L)'
;MAVSLQFYINYTSDKIKMHRKSQASVDCGHVLKFIFDPDCLHVEAVVQASMRDTSYKVTIDLNNAFGIDSSTCECALRNHECHHVAAALLYGYRHVSKTDIKCAWIKNPKSRIPKETKPIGELYPHRRPGYR
;
A
#
# COMPACT_ATOMS: atom_id res chain seq x y z
N MET A 1 -2.78 -0.71 10.19
CA MET A 1 -2.62 -1.69 9.08
C MET A 1 -2.58 -0.92 7.76
N ALA A 2 -2.04 -1.49 6.68
CA ALA A 2 -1.95 -0.81 5.37
C ALA A 2 -2.74 -1.59 4.32
N VAL A 3 -3.20 -0.91 3.27
CA VAL A 3 -3.89 -1.57 2.15
C VAL A 3 -2.88 -2.38 1.35
N SER A 4 -3.03 -3.71 1.37
CA SER A 4 -2.16 -4.61 0.62
C SER A 4 -2.49 -4.59 -0.87
N LEU A 5 -1.46 -4.69 -1.73
CA LEU A 5 -1.64 -4.89 -3.18
C LEU A 5 -2.45 -6.16 -3.50
N GLN A 6 -2.45 -7.13 -2.59
CA GLN A 6 -3.17 -8.40 -2.78
C GLN A 6 -4.69 -8.19 -2.95
N PHE A 7 -5.29 -7.20 -2.27
CA PHE A 7 -6.71 -6.88 -2.44
C PHE A 7 -7.02 -6.46 -3.88
N TYR A 8 -6.16 -5.63 -4.47
CA TYR A 8 -6.30 -5.19 -5.86
C TYR A 8 -6.10 -6.35 -6.84
N ILE A 9 -5.09 -7.18 -6.63
CA ILE A 9 -4.82 -8.35 -7.49
C ILE A 9 -6.01 -9.29 -7.46
N ASN A 10 -6.49 -9.67 -6.27
CA ASN A 10 -7.62 -10.60 -6.11
C ASN A 10 -8.89 -10.07 -6.78
N TYR A 11 -9.15 -8.76 -6.69
CA TYR A 11 -10.31 -8.14 -7.32
C TYR A 11 -10.21 -8.07 -8.86
N THR A 12 -9.00 -7.89 -9.39
CA THR A 12 -8.75 -7.72 -10.83
C THR A 12 -8.31 -8.98 -11.54
N SER A 13 -8.22 -10.11 -10.83
CA SER A 13 -7.87 -11.42 -11.39
C SER A 13 -8.61 -11.68 -12.71
N ASP A 14 -7.84 -12.04 -13.73
CA ASP A 14 -8.28 -12.36 -15.09
C ASP A 14 -8.94 -11.22 -15.91
N LYS A 15 -8.90 -9.96 -15.43
CA LYS A 15 -9.56 -8.81 -16.07
C LYS A 15 -8.59 -7.71 -16.48
N ILE A 16 -7.84 -7.94 -17.56
CA ILE A 16 -6.87 -6.99 -18.14
C ILE A 16 -7.51 -5.61 -18.42
N LYS A 17 -8.74 -5.59 -18.96
CA LYS A 17 -9.45 -4.33 -19.24
C LYS A 17 -9.74 -3.53 -17.97
N MET A 18 -10.03 -4.20 -16.86
CA MET A 18 -10.30 -3.55 -15.57
C MET A 18 -9.02 -2.93 -15.02
N HIS A 19 -7.92 -3.69 -15.05
CA HIS A 19 -6.59 -3.22 -14.65
C HIS A 19 -6.19 -1.94 -15.41
N ARG A 20 -6.33 -1.92 -16.74
CA ARG A 20 -5.95 -0.74 -17.53
C ARG A 20 -6.79 0.49 -17.17
N LYS A 21 -8.09 0.32 -16.92
CA LYS A 21 -9.02 1.40 -16.59
C LYS A 21 -8.81 1.93 -15.17
N SER A 22 -8.59 1.06 -14.20
CA SER A 22 -8.28 1.47 -12.83
C SER A 22 -6.95 2.22 -12.78
N GLN A 23 -5.93 1.71 -13.47
CA GLN A 23 -4.62 2.35 -13.58
C GLN A 23 -4.74 3.77 -14.16
N ALA A 24 -5.41 3.92 -15.31
CA ALA A 24 -5.64 5.22 -15.92
C ALA A 24 -6.42 6.18 -14.99
N SER A 25 -7.41 5.67 -14.24
CA SER A 25 -8.16 6.52 -13.30
C SER A 25 -7.28 7.03 -12.16
N VAL A 26 -6.37 6.21 -11.65
CA VAL A 26 -5.39 6.64 -10.64
C VAL A 26 -4.40 7.63 -11.22
N ASP A 27 -3.83 7.35 -12.40
CA ASP A 27 -2.79 8.19 -13.00
C ASP A 27 -3.33 9.55 -13.50
N CYS A 28 -4.60 9.61 -13.90
CA CYS A 28 -5.28 10.87 -14.25
C CYS A 28 -5.79 11.65 -13.02
N GLY A 29 -5.58 11.17 -11.79
CA GLY A 29 -6.04 11.87 -10.59
C GLY A 29 -7.56 11.85 -10.38
N HIS A 30 -8.27 10.87 -10.95
CA HIS A 30 -9.73 10.76 -10.82
C HIS A 30 -10.20 10.24 -9.45
N VAL A 31 -9.29 9.80 -8.58
CA VAL A 31 -9.62 9.49 -7.18
C VAL A 31 -9.58 10.79 -6.38
N LEU A 32 -10.75 11.38 -6.16
CA LEU A 32 -10.91 12.72 -5.59
C LEU A 32 -10.82 12.72 -4.06
N LYS A 33 -11.35 11.66 -3.43
CA LYS A 33 -11.32 11.47 -1.98
C LYS A 33 -11.04 10.01 -1.68
N PHE A 34 -10.30 9.78 -0.61
CA PHE A 34 -9.97 8.44 -0.15
C PHE A 34 -9.81 8.47 1.37
N ILE A 35 -10.52 7.57 2.05
CA ILE A 35 -10.48 7.37 3.50
C ILE A 35 -10.34 5.86 3.72
N PHE A 36 -9.40 5.48 4.57
CA PHE A 36 -9.23 4.09 4.97
C PHE A 36 -9.22 4.02 6.49
N ASP A 37 -10.16 3.23 7.02
CA ASP A 37 -10.23 2.88 8.43
C ASP A 37 -9.50 1.55 8.67
N PRO A 38 -8.33 1.57 9.33
CA PRO A 38 -7.56 0.37 9.58
C PRO A 38 -8.18 -0.54 10.65
N ASP A 39 -9.05 -0.04 11.51
CA ASP A 39 -9.63 -0.81 12.62
C ASP A 39 -10.84 -1.61 12.14
N CYS A 40 -11.65 -1.02 11.24
CA CYS A 40 -12.80 -1.67 10.62
C CYS A 40 -12.50 -2.31 9.25
N LEU A 41 -11.27 -2.16 8.72
CA LEU A 41 -10.91 -2.61 7.36
C LEU A 41 -11.86 -2.06 6.29
N HIS A 42 -12.27 -0.81 6.45
CA HIS A 42 -13.25 -0.16 5.61
C HIS A 42 -12.60 0.93 4.75
N VAL A 43 -12.93 0.96 3.46
CA VAL A 43 -12.47 1.99 2.51
C VAL A 43 -13.68 2.77 2.01
N GLU A 44 -13.62 4.09 2.15
CA GLU A 44 -14.51 5.00 1.44
C GLU A 44 -13.71 5.81 0.43
N ALA A 45 -14.20 5.90 -0.81
CA ALA A 45 -13.58 6.70 -1.84
C ALA A 45 -14.62 7.41 -2.71
N VAL A 46 -14.19 8.50 -3.32
CA VAL A 46 -14.95 9.20 -4.36
C VAL A 46 -14.14 9.19 -5.63
N VAL A 47 -14.65 8.54 -6.67
CA VAL A 47 -13.94 8.35 -7.93
C VAL A 47 -14.72 8.99 -9.07
N GLN A 48 -14.08 9.88 -9.81
CA GLN A 48 -14.63 10.53 -10.99
C GLN A 48 -14.73 9.54 -12.15
N ALA A 49 -15.83 9.62 -12.89
CA ALA A 49 -15.99 8.89 -14.14
C ALA A 49 -15.05 9.45 -15.22
N SER A 50 -14.40 8.58 -16.00
CA SER A 50 -13.31 9.01 -16.91
C SER A 50 -13.66 10.10 -17.93
N MET A 51 -14.94 10.24 -18.30
CA MET A 51 -15.39 11.14 -19.37
C MET A 51 -16.45 12.14 -18.91
N ARG A 52 -16.83 12.12 -17.63
CA ARG A 52 -17.95 12.93 -17.12
C ARG A 52 -17.51 13.66 -15.88
N ASP A 53 -18.06 14.85 -15.67
CA ASP A 53 -17.91 15.58 -14.42
C ASP A 53 -18.86 15.02 -13.34
N THR A 54 -18.87 13.70 -13.23
CA THR A 54 -19.70 12.94 -12.30
C THR A 54 -18.77 12.04 -11.51
N SER A 55 -18.88 12.12 -10.19
CA SER A 55 -18.15 11.27 -9.27
C SER A 55 -19.09 10.26 -8.62
N TYR A 56 -18.59 9.05 -8.39
CA TYR A 56 -19.31 7.99 -7.70
C TYR A 56 -18.70 7.76 -6.32
N LYS A 57 -19.56 7.64 -5.31
CA LYS A 57 -19.14 7.09 -4.02
C LYS A 57 -18.86 5.60 -4.17
N VAL A 58 -17.75 5.18 -3.57
CA VAL A 58 -17.29 3.80 -3.51
C VAL A 58 -17.09 3.45 -2.04
N THR A 59 -17.66 2.35 -1.60
CA THR A 59 -17.39 1.77 -0.28
C THR A 59 -16.93 0.33 -0.44
N ILE A 60 -15.94 -0.08 0.36
CA ILE A 60 -15.34 -1.41 0.27
C ILE A 60 -15.06 -1.92 1.69
N ASP A 61 -15.61 -3.08 2.01
CA ASP A 61 -15.31 -3.82 3.22
C ASP A 61 -14.28 -4.91 2.91
N LEU A 62 -13.12 -4.83 3.57
CA LEU A 62 -12.00 -5.71 3.35
C LEU A 62 -11.92 -6.79 4.43
N ASN A 63 -11.40 -7.95 4.05
CA ASN A 63 -11.17 -9.08 4.94
C ASN A 63 -9.67 -9.26 5.26
N ASN A 64 -9.36 -9.78 6.45
CA ASN A 64 -8.01 -10.21 6.84
C ASN A 64 -7.38 -11.23 5.89
N ALA A 65 -8.17 -12.01 5.15
CA ALA A 65 -7.68 -12.96 4.14
C ALA A 65 -7.29 -12.33 2.79
N PHE A 66 -7.11 -11.01 2.73
CA PHE A 66 -6.89 -10.25 1.49
C PHE A 66 -8.05 -10.33 0.49
N GLY A 67 -9.25 -10.62 0.99
CA GLY A 67 -10.50 -10.67 0.23
C GLY A 67 -11.33 -9.39 0.40
N ILE A 68 -12.38 -9.27 -0.41
CA ILE A 68 -13.37 -8.20 -0.30
C ILE A 68 -14.67 -8.86 0.14
N ASP A 69 -15.16 -8.50 1.31
CA ASP A 69 -16.42 -9.05 1.85
C ASP A 69 -17.61 -8.38 1.16
N SER A 70 -17.52 -7.06 0.96
CA SER A 70 -18.56 -6.27 0.31
C SER A 70 -17.93 -5.10 -0.45
N SER A 71 -18.51 -4.74 -1.60
CA SER A 71 -18.13 -3.51 -2.30
C SER A 71 -19.35 -2.90 -2.96
N THR A 72 -19.57 -1.59 -2.75
CA THR A 72 -20.65 -0.87 -3.42
C THR A 72 -20.09 0.32 -4.18
N CYS A 73 -20.67 0.58 -5.35
CA CYS A 73 -20.34 1.76 -6.14
C CYS A 73 -21.61 2.32 -6.77
N GLU A 74 -21.77 3.64 -6.76
CA GLU A 74 -22.95 4.31 -7.32
C GLU A 74 -23.01 4.27 -8.86
N CYS A 75 -21.98 3.74 -9.53
CA CYS A 75 -21.94 3.64 -10.98
C CYS A 75 -23.00 2.64 -11.51
N ALA A 76 -23.26 2.68 -12.82
CA ALA A 76 -24.27 1.82 -13.46
C ALA A 76 -24.08 0.31 -13.24
N LEU A 77 -22.85 -0.15 -12.92
CA LEU A 77 -22.57 -1.56 -12.62
C LEU A 77 -22.96 -1.96 -11.19
N ARG A 78 -23.26 -0.99 -10.33
CA ARG A 78 -23.73 -1.00 -8.93
C ARG A 78 -23.07 -1.96 -7.93
N ASN A 79 -22.94 -3.26 -8.24
CA ASN A 79 -22.85 -4.26 -7.18
C ASN A 79 -21.69 -5.25 -7.22
N HIS A 80 -20.90 -5.45 -8.28
CA HIS A 80 -19.83 -6.47 -8.17
C HIS A 80 -18.47 -6.10 -8.74
N GLU A 81 -18.36 -5.48 -9.92
CA GLU A 81 -17.05 -5.43 -10.56
C GLU A 81 -16.89 -4.16 -11.39
N CYS A 82 -16.37 -3.10 -10.78
CA CYS A 82 -16.15 -1.86 -11.49
C CYS A 82 -14.71 -1.36 -11.34
N HIS A 83 -14.23 -0.68 -12.38
CA HIS A 83 -12.91 -0.09 -12.36
C HIS A 83 -12.75 1.01 -11.31
N HIS A 84 -13.83 1.59 -10.77
CA HIS A 84 -13.77 2.57 -9.68
C HIS A 84 -13.35 1.93 -8.35
N VAL A 85 -13.91 0.76 -8.02
CA VAL A 85 -13.50 -0.04 -6.85
C VAL A 85 -12.04 -0.46 -7.01
N ALA A 86 -11.67 -0.96 -8.19
CA ALA A 86 -10.28 -1.31 -8.48
C ALA A 86 -9.33 -0.10 -8.39
N ALA A 87 -9.76 1.09 -8.83
CA ALA A 87 -8.99 2.32 -8.71
C ALA A 87 -8.81 2.74 -7.25
N ALA A 88 -9.85 2.63 -6.42
CA ALA A 88 -9.76 2.92 -4.99
C ALA A 88 -8.77 1.98 -4.28
N LEU A 89 -8.81 0.67 -4.56
CA LEU A 89 -7.86 -0.30 -3.99
C LEU A 89 -6.41 -0.01 -4.40
N LEU A 90 -6.20 0.28 -5.69
CA LEU A 90 -4.88 0.60 -6.22
C LEU A 90 -4.35 1.93 -5.65
N TYR A 91 -5.22 2.94 -5.54
CA TYR A 91 -4.90 4.21 -4.92
C TYR A 91 -4.51 4.01 -3.45
N GLY A 92 -5.31 3.22 -2.73
CA GLY A 92 -5.04 2.85 -1.34
C GLY A 92 -3.67 2.20 -1.18
N TYR A 93 -3.32 1.20 -2.00
CA TYR A 93 -1.99 0.60 -1.95
C TYR A 93 -0.85 1.60 -2.17
N ARG A 94 -1.03 2.57 -3.07
CA ARG A 94 0.02 3.57 -3.40
C ARG A 94 0.15 4.69 -2.37
N HIS A 95 -0.95 5.06 -1.69
CA HIS A 95 -1.01 6.27 -0.85
C HIS A 95 -1.24 5.98 0.63
N VAL A 96 -1.83 4.82 0.98
CA VAL A 96 -1.88 4.35 2.37
C VAL A 96 -0.54 3.68 2.66
N SER A 97 0.35 4.46 3.24
CA SER A 97 1.73 4.05 3.48
C SER A 97 1.82 2.77 4.35
N LYS A 98 2.87 1.97 4.13
CA LYS A 98 3.35 1.03 5.15
C LYS A 98 4.09 1.73 6.30
N THR A 99 4.34 3.04 6.22
CA THR A 99 5.07 3.80 7.25
C THR A 99 4.22 4.17 8.46
N ASP A 100 2.90 4.05 8.37
CA ASP A 100 1.99 4.08 9.54
C ASP A 100 2.15 2.83 10.44
N ILE A 101 2.89 1.83 9.97
CA ILE A 101 3.35 0.70 10.78
C ILE A 101 4.66 1.14 11.45
N LYS A 102 4.71 1.13 12.78
CA LYS A 102 5.93 1.45 13.54
C LYS A 102 7.10 0.63 13.00
N CYS A 103 8.14 1.31 12.52
CA CYS A 103 9.39 0.67 12.11
C CYS A 103 9.94 -0.15 13.28
N ALA A 104 9.95 -1.48 13.14
CA ALA A 104 10.61 -2.37 14.06
C ALA A 104 11.92 -2.84 13.43
N TRP A 105 13.02 -2.72 14.17
CA TRP A 105 14.27 -3.34 13.76
C TRP A 105 14.09 -4.86 13.72
N ILE A 106 14.42 -5.49 12.60
CA ILE A 106 14.53 -6.94 12.53
C ILE A 106 15.62 -7.34 13.53
N LYS A 107 15.25 -8.08 14.58
CA LYS A 107 16.24 -8.68 15.48
C LYS A 107 16.99 -9.74 14.66
N ASN A 108 18.27 -9.46 14.37
CA ASN A 108 19.17 -10.30 13.57
C ASN A 108 18.76 -10.44 12.08
N PRO A 109 18.90 -9.37 11.28
CA PRO A 109 18.73 -9.49 9.83
C PRO A 109 19.77 -10.48 9.27
N LYS A 110 19.35 -11.39 8.38
CA LYS A 110 20.26 -12.34 7.70
C LYS A 110 21.32 -11.64 6.84
N SER A 111 21.09 -10.38 6.47
CA SER A 111 22.03 -9.50 5.77
C SER A 111 23.02 -8.79 6.70
N ARG A 112 22.90 -8.97 8.02
CA ARG A 112 23.84 -8.37 8.98
C ARG A 112 25.16 -9.11 8.87
N ILE A 113 26.13 -8.46 8.22
CA ILE A 113 27.53 -8.86 8.28
C ILE A 113 27.88 -9.08 9.76
N PRO A 114 28.50 -10.22 10.14
CA PRO A 114 28.93 -10.45 11.51
C PRO A 114 29.70 -9.22 12.01
N LYS A 115 29.23 -8.59 13.08
CA LYS A 115 29.95 -7.47 13.69
C LYS A 115 31.21 -8.04 14.34
N GLU A 116 32.32 -8.00 13.62
CA GLU A 116 33.64 -8.21 14.20
C GLU A 116 33.88 -7.04 15.19
N THR A 117 33.92 -7.37 16.49
CA THR A 117 34.13 -6.36 17.53
C THR A 117 35.64 -6.20 17.70
N LYS A 118 36.19 -5.15 17.10
CA LYS A 118 37.62 -4.86 17.21
C LYS A 118 37.92 -4.08 18.49
N PRO A 119 38.94 -4.47 19.28
CA PRO A 119 39.38 -3.71 20.44
C PRO A 119 39.87 -2.32 20.03
N ILE A 120 39.78 -1.35 20.93
CA ILE A 120 40.11 0.05 20.64
C ILE A 120 41.58 0.23 20.19
N GLY A 121 42.48 -0.64 20.64
CA GLY A 121 43.89 -0.65 20.22
C GLY A 121 44.11 -1.06 18.76
N GLU A 122 43.20 -1.81 18.15
CA GLU A 122 43.24 -2.14 16.72
C GLU A 122 42.69 -1.00 15.85
N LEU A 123 41.72 -0.26 16.37
CA LEU A 123 41.16 0.92 15.70
C LEU A 123 42.10 2.12 15.79
N TYR A 124 42.83 2.22 16.91
CA TYR A 124 43.77 3.30 17.20
C TYR A 124 45.13 2.71 17.61
N PRO A 125 45.92 2.20 16.64
CA PRO A 125 47.26 1.71 16.94
C PRO A 125 48.08 2.85 17.54
N HIS A 126 48.71 2.59 18.69
CA HIS A 126 49.53 3.57 19.38
C HIS A 126 50.66 4.02 18.45
N ARG A 127 50.64 5.29 18.05
CA ARG A 127 51.76 5.86 17.31
C ARG A 127 52.91 6.08 18.28
N ARG A 128 53.88 5.16 18.18
CA ARG A 128 55.32 5.22 18.53
C ARG A 128 55.73 4.35 19.73
N PRO A 129 56.67 3.41 19.54
CA PRO A 129 57.38 2.78 20.63
C PRO A 129 58.45 3.76 21.16
N GLY A 130 58.47 4.02 22.47
CA GLY A 130 59.64 4.58 23.13
C GLY A 130 59.45 5.90 23.88
N TYR A 131 58.55 5.96 24.86
CA TYR A 131 58.81 6.79 26.04
C TYR A 131 58.77 5.89 27.28
N ARG A 132 59.94 5.85 27.94
CA ARG A 132 60.23 5.20 29.21
C ARG A 132 59.81 6.10 30.35
#